data_AF-A0A316M584-F1
#
_entry.id   AF-A0A316M584-F1
#
_cell.length_a   1.000
_cell.length_b   1.000
_cell.length_c   1.000
_cell.angle_alpha   90.00
_cell.angle_beta   90.00
_cell.angle_gamma   90.00
#
_symmetry.space_group_name_H-M   'P 1'
#
loop_
_entity.id
_entity.type
_entity.pdbx_description
1 polymer ?
#
loop_
_entity_poly.entity_id
_entity_poly.type
_entity_poly.pdbx_seq_one_letter_code
_entity_poly.pdbx_strand_id
1 'polypeptide(L)'
;MLLLKIIYEGDSIIVDELQELKGYYKDKNIVLGICESIDENTHFIKILCDDDVYNEKLKSAIQLRVSTILYKIVVSIFKDKELYEILTDSYFFLRSDEIPELSDKIIKGLNGDENIKDETSIYCLNRQNNIIEKIKECIEEKDEINVEGFIRFRMKELLGDFQSIVDKIVETYLVEKEYNEFVKLLKYFVEVQESKIDELHIIIDSSGSYHLENREGKDIMDEFVNELLDCKMGSTINVEDMIISGLITNAPQKIIIHGAENSSNKELIETIKNVFLDRVIICSGCSRCVKTKIKI
;
A
#
# COMPACT_ATOMS: atom_id res chain seq x y z
N MET A 1 37.88 -17.18 -11.30
CA MET A 1 37.42 -16.02 -12.10
C MET A 1 36.93 -14.85 -11.24
N LEU A 2 37.21 -13.61 -11.66
CA LEU A 2 36.62 -12.39 -11.10
C LEU A 2 35.19 -12.21 -11.63
N LEU A 3 34.25 -11.94 -10.73
CA LEU A 3 32.84 -11.74 -11.05
C LEU A 3 32.45 -10.25 -11.01
N LEU A 4 32.96 -9.54 -10.00
CA LEU A 4 32.65 -8.13 -9.76
C LEU A 4 33.72 -7.49 -8.87
N LYS A 5 34.02 -6.23 -9.13
CA LYS A 5 34.76 -5.36 -8.22
C LYS A 5 33.86 -4.24 -7.68
N ILE A 6 33.90 -3.99 -6.37
CA ILE A 6 33.14 -2.94 -5.70
C ILE A 6 34.15 -2.01 -5.02
N ILE A 7 33.98 -0.71 -5.20
CA ILE A 7 34.82 0.33 -4.62
C ILE A 7 33.92 1.26 -3.81
N TYR A 8 34.22 1.49 -2.54
CA TYR A 8 33.48 2.41 -1.69
C TYR A 8 34.41 3.12 -0.70
N GLU A 9 33.94 4.23 -0.11
CA GLU A 9 34.71 5.02 0.85
C GLU A 9 34.05 4.97 2.24
N GLY A 10 34.86 4.92 3.30
CA GLY A 10 34.41 4.95 4.70
C GLY A 10 33.71 3.67 5.18
N ASP A 11 32.96 3.77 6.28
CA ASP A 11 32.18 2.66 6.83
C ASP A 11 30.91 2.45 5.98
N SER A 12 30.81 1.30 5.31
CA SER A 12 29.65 0.95 4.49
C SER A 12 28.98 -0.33 4.95
N ILE A 13 27.64 -0.33 4.91
CA ILE A 13 26.77 -1.48 5.19
C ILE A 13 27.00 -2.63 4.18
N ILE A 14 27.70 -2.35 3.07
CA ILE A 14 27.97 -3.31 1.99
C ILE A 14 28.67 -4.57 2.49
N VAL A 15 29.59 -4.48 3.45
CA VAL A 15 30.38 -5.64 3.90
C VAL A 15 29.50 -6.72 4.51
N ASP A 16 28.58 -6.34 5.40
CA ASP A 16 27.69 -7.28 6.07
C ASP A 16 26.73 -7.94 5.07
N GLU A 17 26.13 -7.17 4.15
CA GLU A 17 25.26 -7.72 3.10
C GLU A 17 26.02 -8.65 2.14
N LEU A 18 27.31 -8.38 1.87
CA LEU A 18 28.15 -9.27 1.07
C LEU A 18 28.54 -10.56 1.80
N GLN A 19 28.67 -10.55 3.13
CA GLN A 19 28.87 -11.79 3.89
C GLN A 19 27.61 -12.67 3.86
N GLU A 20 26.42 -12.07 3.95
CA GLU A 20 25.15 -12.80 3.77
C GLU A 20 25.04 -13.41 2.37
N LEU A 21 25.42 -12.65 1.33
CA LEU A 21 25.49 -13.12 -0.04
C LEU A 21 26.39 -14.37 -0.15
N LYS A 22 27.57 -14.33 0.46
CA LYS A 22 28.49 -15.48 0.51
C LYS A 22 27.87 -16.70 1.18
N GLY A 23 27.15 -16.50 2.30
CA GLY A 23 26.42 -17.56 3.00
C GLY A 23 25.36 -18.22 2.10
N TYR A 24 24.53 -17.40 1.45
CA TYR A 24 23.47 -17.88 0.56
C TYR A 24 23.97 -18.76 -0.60
N TYR A 25 25.10 -18.41 -1.22
CA TYR A 25 25.67 -19.22 -2.30
C TYR A 25 26.39 -20.47 -1.78
N LYS A 26 26.98 -20.41 -0.58
CA LYS A 26 27.56 -21.58 0.08
C LYS A 26 26.51 -22.69 0.29
N ASP A 27 25.30 -22.33 0.68
CA ASP A 27 24.18 -23.27 0.83
C ASP A 27 23.74 -23.92 -0.50
N LYS A 28 24.11 -23.32 -1.63
CA LYS A 28 23.91 -23.85 -2.99
C LYS A 28 25.13 -24.58 -3.56
N ASN A 29 26.10 -24.93 -2.71
CA ASN A 29 27.39 -25.53 -3.10
C ASN A 29 28.22 -24.66 -4.06
N ILE A 30 28.03 -23.33 -4.02
CA ILE A 30 28.85 -22.37 -4.78
C ILE A 30 29.71 -21.60 -3.79
N VAL A 31 31.02 -21.81 -3.83
CA VAL A 31 31.95 -21.10 -2.96
C VAL A 31 32.34 -19.78 -3.61
N LEU A 32 31.97 -18.68 -2.96
CA LEU A 32 32.40 -17.33 -3.36
C LEU A 32 33.60 -16.88 -2.52
N GLY A 33 34.66 -16.45 -3.21
CA GLY A 33 35.77 -15.71 -2.63
C GLY A 33 35.42 -14.23 -2.55
N ILE A 34 35.53 -13.63 -1.36
CA ILE A 34 35.41 -12.19 -1.18
C ILE A 34 36.73 -11.72 -0.58
N CYS A 35 37.43 -10.87 -1.32
CA CYS A 35 38.70 -10.29 -0.90
C CYS A 35 38.54 -8.79 -0.79
N GLU A 36 38.91 -8.23 0.35
CA GLU A 36 38.93 -6.80 0.59
C GLU A 36 40.39 -6.33 0.71
N SER A 37 40.69 -5.21 0.06
CA SER A 37 41.91 -4.45 0.30
C SER A 37 41.55 -2.99 0.53
N ILE A 38 42.23 -2.34 1.45
CA ILE A 38 41.97 -0.96 1.84
C ILE A 38 43.18 -0.11 1.45
N ASP A 39 42.92 1.01 0.78
CA ASP A 39 43.92 2.05 0.52
C ASP A 39 43.41 3.37 1.08
N GLU A 40 44.10 3.90 2.09
CA GLU A 40 43.65 5.01 2.92
C GLU A 40 42.25 4.78 3.52
N ASN A 41 41.22 5.41 2.94
CA ASN A 41 39.81 5.30 3.33
C ASN A 41 38.95 4.62 2.25
N THR A 42 39.58 4.11 1.18
CA THR A 42 38.91 3.49 0.05
C THR A 42 39.02 1.98 0.14
N HIS A 43 37.88 1.32 0.16
CA HIS A 43 37.76 -0.13 0.20
C HIS A 43 37.58 -0.68 -1.22
N PHE A 44 38.34 -1.72 -1.55
CA PHE A 44 38.26 -2.44 -2.81
C PHE A 44 37.89 -3.89 -2.53
N ILE A 45 36.65 -4.24 -2.85
CA ILE A 45 36.14 -5.60 -2.72
C ILE A 45 36.16 -6.29 -4.08
N LYS A 46 36.69 -7.52 -4.12
CA LYS A 46 36.63 -8.41 -5.29
C LYS A 46 35.82 -9.64 -4.94
N ILE A 47 34.79 -9.91 -5.73
CA ILE A 47 33.99 -11.14 -5.66
C ILE A 47 34.51 -12.09 -6.73
N LEU A 48 34.86 -13.30 -6.30
CA LEU A 48 35.55 -14.32 -7.09
C LEU A 48 34.80 -15.65 -6.96
N CYS A 49 34.88 -16.49 -7.99
CA CYS A 49 34.48 -17.89 -7.92
C CYS A 49 35.53 -18.78 -8.57
N ASP A 50 35.46 -20.09 -8.33
CA ASP A 50 36.29 -21.06 -9.02
C ASP A 50 35.98 -21.09 -10.52
N ASP A 51 36.99 -21.40 -11.34
CA ASP A 51 36.87 -21.38 -12.80
C ASP A 51 35.86 -22.44 -13.30
N ASP A 52 35.79 -23.59 -12.63
CA ASP A 52 34.86 -24.68 -12.94
C ASP A 52 33.39 -24.34 -12.65
N VAL A 53 33.15 -23.34 -11.81
CA VAL A 53 31.82 -22.89 -11.39
C VAL A 53 31.38 -21.65 -12.19
N TYR A 54 32.33 -20.91 -12.76
CA TYR A 54 32.08 -19.68 -13.48
C TYR A 54 31.15 -19.90 -14.69
N ASN A 55 30.14 -19.05 -14.80
CA ASN A 55 29.35 -18.88 -16.01
C ASN A 55 28.63 -17.52 -15.98
N GLU A 56 28.19 -17.05 -17.14
CA GLU A 56 27.50 -15.75 -17.27
C GLU A 56 26.20 -15.66 -16.44
N LYS A 57 25.50 -16.79 -16.21
CA LYS A 57 24.29 -16.78 -15.37
C LYS A 57 24.63 -16.53 -13.91
N LEU A 58 25.69 -17.15 -13.40
CA LEU A 58 26.16 -16.92 -12.03
C LEU A 58 26.61 -15.46 -11.86
N LYS A 59 27.41 -14.96 -12.81
CA LYS A 59 27.88 -13.57 -12.80
C LYS A 59 26.71 -12.58 -12.79
N SER A 60 25.76 -12.72 -13.71
CA SER A 60 24.59 -11.84 -13.78
C SER A 60 23.71 -11.95 -12.53
N ALA A 61 23.56 -13.16 -11.95
CA ALA A 61 22.84 -13.34 -10.69
C ALA A 61 23.51 -12.63 -9.50
N ILE A 62 24.85 -12.64 -9.45
CA ILE A 62 25.61 -11.93 -8.41
C ILE A 62 25.52 -10.42 -8.62
N GLN A 63 25.66 -9.94 -9.86
CA GLN A 63 25.50 -8.52 -10.19
C GLN A 63 24.10 -8.03 -9.81
N LEU A 64 23.04 -8.78 -10.13
CA LEU A 64 21.68 -8.46 -9.70
C LEU A 64 21.55 -8.37 -8.18
N ARG A 65 22.13 -9.33 -7.45
CA ARG A 65 22.10 -9.30 -5.98
C ARG A 65 22.82 -8.08 -5.42
N VAL A 66 23.98 -7.74 -5.96
CA VAL A 66 24.70 -6.53 -5.55
C VAL A 66 23.93 -5.26 -5.91
N SER A 67 23.23 -5.23 -7.05
CA SER A 67 22.33 -4.12 -7.38
C SER A 67 21.22 -3.94 -6.35
N THR A 68 20.67 -5.03 -5.80
CA THR A 68 19.70 -4.97 -4.69
C THR A 68 20.32 -4.40 -3.40
N ILE A 69 21.56 -4.76 -3.08
CA ILE A 69 22.29 -4.20 -1.92
C ILE A 69 22.47 -2.68 -2.12
N LEU A 70 22.96 -2.27 -3.29
CA LEU A 70 23.17 -0.87 -3.62
C LEU A 70 21.85 -0.09 -3.64
N TYR A 71 20.76 -0.69 -4.12
CA TYR A 71 19.44 -0.07 -4.09
C TYR A 71 19.04 0.36 -2.67
N LYS A 72 19.23 -0.49 -1.66
CA LYS A 72 18.92 -0.15 -0.27
C LYS A 72 19.74 1.04 0.24
N ILE A 73 21.02 1.10 -0.13
CA ILE A 73 21.91 2.22 0.23
C ILE A 73 21.41 3.51 -0.39
N VAL A 74 21.04 3.45 -1.67
CA VAL A 74 20.48 4.58 -2.42
C VAL A 74 19.16 5.04 -1.78
N VAL A 75 18.27 4.12 -1.37
CA VAL A 75 17.03 4.45 -0.63
C VAL A 75 17.34 5.10 0.71
N SER A 76 18.32 4.60 1.47
CA SER A 76 18.75 5.22 2.73
C SER A 76 19.22 6.66 2.52
N ILE A 77 20.03 6.90 1.48
CA ILE A 77 20.50 8.24 1.14
C ILE A 77 19.35 9.15 0.74
N PHE A 78 18.41 8.64 -0.07
CA PHE A 78 17.20 9.38 -0.46
C PHE A 78 16.36 9.79 0.75
N LYS A 79 16.14 8.86 1.69
CA LYS A 79 15.43 9.10 2.94
C LYS A 79 16.04 10.27 3.71
N ASP A 80 17.36 10.26 3.87
CA ASP A 80 18.06 11.20 4.74
C ASP A 80 18.28 12.57 4.09
N LYS A 81 18.39 12.64 2.76
CA LYS A 81 18.76 13.87 2.04
C LYS A 81 17.64 14.55 1.28
N GLU A 82 16.67 13.80 0.76
CA GLU A 82 15.75 14.32 -0.26
C GLU A 82 14.28 14.19 0.16
N LEU A 83 13.91 13.11 0.84
CA LEU A 83 12.50 12.79 1.10
C LEU A 83 11.77 13.89 1.87
N TYR A 84 12.38 14.43 2.93
CA TYR A 84 11.74 15.47 3.73
C TYR A 84 11.50 16.75 2.92
N GLU A 85 12.50 17.20 2.16
CA GLU A 85 12.39 18.39 1.30
C GLU A 85 11.33 18.18 0.21
N ILE A 86 11.30 17.01 -0.42
CA ILE A 86 10.25 16.66 -1.39
C ILE A 86 8.86 16.76 -0.75
N LEU A 87 8.68 16.22 0.45
CA LEU A 87 7.40 16.25 1.16
C LEU A 87 6.97 17.67 1.53
N THR A 88 7.88 18.52 2.00
CA THR A 88 7.54 19.89 2.39
C THR A 88 7.34 20.82 1.20
N ASP A 89 8.09 20.64 0.12
CA ASP A 89 8.12 21.58 -1.00
C ASP A 89 7.06 21.24 -2.05
N SER A 90 6.92 19.95 -2.38
CA SER A 90 6.00 19.49 -3.43
C SER A 90 4.60 19.20 -2.92
N TYR A 91 4.45 18.88 -1.63
CA TYR A 91 3.18 18.49 -1.01
C TYR A 91 2.85 19.37 0.20
N PHE A 92 2.96 20.69 0.02
CA PHE A 92 2.76 21.74 1.05
C PHE A 92 1.40 21.70 1.78
N PHE A 93 0.42 20.96 1.28
CA PHE A 93 -0.88 20.75 1.92
C PHE A 93 -0.85 19.72 3.07
N LEU A 94 0.23 18.94 3.18
CA LEU A 94 0.44 18.01 4.28
C LEU A 94 0.71 18.78 5.56
N ARG A 95 0.06 18.37 6.66
CA ARG A 95 0.37 18.90 7.98
C ARG A 95 1.67 18.27 8.50
N SER A 96 2.36 18.98 9.39
CA SER A 96 3.62 18.51 9.96
C SER A 96 3.50 17.20 10.76
N ASP A 97 2.34 16.93 11.35
CA ASP A 97 2.03 15.67 12.04
C ASP A 97 1.84 14.48 11.10
N GLU A 98 1.57 14.72 9.80
CA GLU A 98 1.33 13.69 8.79
C GLU A 98 2.61 13.20 8.13
N ILE A 99 3.65 14.05 8.08
CA ILE A 99 4.92 13.77 7.40
C ILE A 99 5.60 12.50 7.94
N PRO A 100 5.68 12.24 9.25
CA PRO A 100 6.33 11.03 9.76
C PRO A 100 5.63 9.74 9.30
N GLU A 101 4.30 9.68 9.41
CA GLU A 101 3.54 8.49 8.98
C GLU A 101 3.69 8.26 7.48
N LEU A 102 3.58 9.32 6.67
CA LEU A 102 3.69 9.23 5.23
C LEU A 102 5.11 8.86 4.79
N SER A 103 6.13 9.40 5.46
CA SER A 103 7.53 9.02 5.22
C SER A 103 7.74 7.53 5.46
N ASP A 104 7.19 6.99 6.54
CA ASP A 104 7.29 5.55 6.83
C ASP A 104 6.57 4.70 5.77
N LYS A 105 5.39 5.11 5.29
CA LYS A 105 4.69 4.47 4.17
C LYS A 105 5.55 4.49 2.89
N ILE A 106 6.17 5.64 2.59
CA ILE A 106 7.04 5.80 1.41
C ILE A 106 8.25 4.87 1.48
N ILE A 107 8.95 4.83 2.62
CA ILE A 107 10.13 3.97 2.78
C ILE A 107 9.75 2.48 2.68
N LYS A 108 8.61 2.07 3.24
CA LYS A 108 8.10 0.69 3.06
C LYS A 108 7.80 0.37 1.60
N GLY A 109 7.17 1.30 0.88
CA GLY A 109 6.90 1.16 -0.55
C GLY A 109 8.18 1.07 -1.40
N LEU A 110 9.21 1.86 -1.07
CA LEU A 110 10.52 1.80 -1.70
C LEU A 110 11.23 0.47 -1.43
N ASN A 111 11.21 -0.01 -0.19
CA ASN A 111 11.86 -1.28 0.17
C ASN A 111 11.12 -2.51 -0.38
N GLY A 112 9.84 -2.39 -0.71
CA GLY A 112 9.00 -3.53 -1.06
C GLY A 112 8.65 -4.39 0.16
N ASP A 113 8.61 -3.79 1.35
CA ASP A 113 8.33 -4.48 2.63
C ASP A 113 6.84 -4.87 2.78
N GLU A 114 5.98 -4.37 1.89
CA GLU A 114 4.54 -4.63 1.93
C GLU A 114 4.16 -5.82 1.06
N ASN A 115 3.27 -6.68 1.58
CA ASN A 115 2.66 -7.71 0.74
C ASN A 115 1.93 -7.05 -0.43
N ILE A 116 1.96 -7.69 -1.60
CA ILE A 116 1.17 -7.27 -2.77
C ILE A 116 -0.31 -7.35 -2.40
N LYS A 117 -0.94 -6.19 -2.23
CA LYS A 117 -2.34 -6.08 -1.79
C LYS A 117 -3.19 -5.26 -2.74
N ASP A 118 -2.59 -4.30 -3.44
CA ASP A 118 -3.27 -3.31 -4.26
C ASP A 118 -2.39 -2.83 -5.44
N GLU A 119 -2.98 -1.99 -6.30
CA GLU A 119 -2.31 -1.42 -7.47
C GLU A 119 -1.09 -0.56 -7.10
N THR A 120 -1.11 0.10 -5.95
CA THR A 120 0.00 0.94 -5.46
C THR A 120 1.21 0.09 -5.11
N SER A 121 1.01 -1.02 -4.39
CA SER A 121 2.09 -1.98 -4.08
C SER A 121 2.71 -2.59 -5.34
N ILE A 122 1.89 -2.92 -6.36
CA ILE A 122 2.37 -3.42 -7.66
C ILE A 122 3.19 -2.35 -8.38
N TYR A 123 2.71 -1.10 -8.39
CA TYR A 123 3.42 0.03 -9.01
C TYR A 123 4.79 0.24 -8.37
N CYS A 124 4.85 0.27 -7.02
CA CYS A 124 6.08 0.45 -6.27
C CYS A 124 7.10 -0.66 -6.58
N LEU A 125 6.67 -1.93 -6.56
CA LEU A 125 7.53 -3.08 -6.89
C LEU A 125 8.07 -3.02 -8.33
N ASN A 126 7.23 -2.67 -9.31
CA ASN A 126 7.68 -2.50 -10.68
C ASN A 126 8.73 -1.40 -10.80
N ARG A 127 8.52 -0.28 -10.09
CA ARG A 127 9.44 0.84 -10.12
C ARG A 127 10.75 0.55 -9.39
N GLN A 128 10.70 -0.15 -8.27
CA GLN A 128 11.86 -0.71 -7.57
C GLN A 128 12.69 -1.60 -8.50
N ASN A 129 12.06 -2.56 -9.17
CA ASN A 129 12.75 -3.47 -10.09
C ASN A 129 13.43 -2.70 -11.24
N ASN A 130 12.78 -1.67 -11.79
CA ASN A 130 13.39 -0.83 -12.82
C ASN A 130 14.65 -0.11 -12.32
N ILE A 131 14.65 0.39 -11.08
CA ILE A 131 15.83 1.04 -10.49
C ILE A 131 16.94 0.01 -10.27
N ILE A 132 16.62 -1.18 -9.78
CA ILE A 132 17.58 -2.26 -9.58
C ILE A 132 18.24 -2.67 -10.91
N GLU A 133 17.45 -2.76 -11.99
CA GLU A 133 17.99 -3.04 -13.33
C GLU A 133 18.92 -1.92 -13.82
N LYS A 134 18.58 -0.63 -13.62
CA LYS A 134 19.49 0.48 -13.94
C LYS A 134 20.83 0.39 -13.20
N ILE A 135 20.79 0.00 -11.92
CA ILE A 135 22.01 -0.23 -11.12
C ILE A 135 22.81 -1.40 -11.70
N LYS A 136 22.12 -2.49 -12.07
CA LYS A 136 22.73 -3.68 -12.67
C LYS A 136 23.39 -3.38 -14.02
N GLU A 137 22.71 -2.65 -14.90
CA GLU A 137 23.26 -2.19 -16.17
C GLU A 137 24.55 -1.38 -15.96
N CYS A 138 24.58 -0.50 -14.96
CA CYS A 138 25.79 0.26 -14.61
C CYS A 138 26.95 -0.64 -14.16
N ILE A 139 26.65 -1.73 -13.43
CA ILE A 139 27.66 -2.71 -13.02
C ILE A 139 28.18 -3.49 -14.23
N GLU A 140 27.28 -3.90 -15.13
CA GLU A 140 27.60 -4.71 -16.32
C GLU A 140 28.49 -3.97 -17.33
N GLU A 141 28.51 -2.63 -17.32
CA GLU A 141 29.37 -1.83 -18.20
C GLU A 141 30.88 -2.15 -18.04
N LYS A 142 31.32 -2.46 -16.81
CA LYS A 142 32.75 -2.64 -16.49
C LYS A 142 33.06 -3.81 -15.55
N ASP A 143 32.05 -4.54 -15.09
CA ASP A 143 32.16 -5.50 -13.99
C ASP A 143 32.82 -4.89 -12.73
N GLU A 144 32.66 -3.57 -12.58
CA GLU A 144 33.23 -2.76 -11.53
C GLU A 144 32.26 -1.62 -11.22
N ILE A 145 32.02 -1.37 -9.94
CA ILE A 145 31.23 -0.22 -9.49
C ILE A 145 31.96 0.55 -8.40
N ASN A 146 32.10 1.86 -8.61
CA ASN A 146 32.45 2.80 -7.55
C ASN A 146 31.16 3.38 -6.99
N VAL A 147 30.86 3.06 -5.73
CA VAL A 147 29.58 3.38 -5.07
C VAL A 147 29.42 4.89 -4.91
N GLU A 148 30.43 5.61 -4.46
CA GLU A 148 30.37 7.06 -4.31
C GLU A 148 30.23 7.76 -5.67
N GLY A 149 30.96 7.30 -6.69
CA GLY A 149 30.80 7.75 -8.06
C GLY A 149 29.39 7.48 -8.60
N PHE A 150 28.85 6.29 -8.35
CA PHE A 150 27.48 5.95 -8.74
C PHE A 150 26.47 6.90 -8.08
N ILE A 151 26.54 7.07 -6.76
CA ILE A 151 25.67 7.99 -6.03
C ILE A 151 25.83 9.41 -6.59
N ARG A 152 27.05 9.91 -6.77
CA ARG A 152 27.27 11.28 -7.22
C ARG A 152 26.74 11.56 -8.63
N PHE A 153 26.89 10.62 -9.55
CA PHE A 153 26.62 10.86 -10.98
C PHE A 153 25.30 10.27 -11.48
N ARG A 154 24.85 9.15 -10.92
CA ARG A 154 23.65 8.42 -11.37
C ARG A 154 22.46 8.59 -10.44
N MET A 155 22.63 9.05 -9.19
CA MET A 155 21.50 9.27 -8.27
C MET A 155 20.44 10.21 -8.86
N LYS A 156 20.86 11.25 -9.58
CA LYS A 156 19.93 12.19 -10.24
C LYS A 156 18.95 11.50 -11.20
N GLU A 157 19.39 10.45 -11.88
CA GLU A 157 18.53 9.67 -12.76
C GLU A 157 17.52 8.83 -11.97
N LEU A 158 17.93 8.33 -10.80
CA LEU A 158 17.08 7.54 -9.91
C LEU A 158 16.06 8.39 -9.16
N LEU A 159 16.34 9.68 -8.91
CA LEU A 159 15.44 10.59 -8.20
C LEU A 159 14.06 10.69 -8.88
N GLY A 160 14.00 10.70 -10.21
CA GLY A 160 12.71 10.70 -10.91
C GLY A 160 11.92 9.41 -10.70
N ASP A 161 12.61 8.28 -10.52
CA ASP A 161 11.96 7.01 -10.19
C ASP A 161 11.47 6.99 -8.73
N PHE A 162 12.26 7.49 -7.78
CA PHE A 162 11.83 7.64 -6.39
C PHE A 162 10.66 8.61 -6.26
N GLN A 163 10.72 9.76 -6.91
CA GLN A 163 9.66 10.76 -6.88
C GLN A 163 8.34 10.16 -7.42
N SER A 164 8.39 9.35 -8.47
CA SER A 164 7.17 8.70 -8.97
C SER A 164 6.55 7.70 -7.98
N ILE A 165 7.36 7.05 -7.14
CA ILE A 165 6.87 6.20 -6.05
C ILE A 165 6.27 7.08 -4.94
N VAL A 166 6.94 8.17 -4.58
CA VAL A 166 6.42 9.16 -3.61
C VAL A 166 5.06 9.68 -4.07
N ASP A 167 4.94 10.13 -5.31
CA ASP A 167 3.69 10.62 -5.92
C ASP A 167 2.56 9.60 -5.76
N LYS A 168 2.83 8.32 -6.09
CA LYS A 168 1.81 7.28 -6.04
C LYS A 168 1.35 6.99 -4.61
N ILE A 169 2.26 7.00 -3.66
CA ILE A 169 1.95 6.76 -2.24
C ILE A 169 1.21 7.97 -1.65
N VAL A 170 1.60 9.20 -2.01
CA VAL A 170 0.91 10.42 -1.59
C VAL A 170 -0.52 10.45 -2.15
N GLU A 171 -0.72 10.11 -3.43
CA GLU A 171 -2.05 10.00 -4.04
C GLU A 171 -2.93 9.02 -3.25
N THR A 172 -2.41 7.82 -2.99
CA THR A 172 -3.13 6.79 -2.22
C THR A 172 -3.46 7.28 -0.81
N TYR A 173 -2.50 7.89 -0.13
CA TYR A 173 -2.67 8.45 1.21
C TYR A 173 -3.74 9.54 1.24
N LEU A 174 -3.80 10.39 0.21
CA LEU A 174 -4.83 11.43 0.09
C LEU A 174 -6.22 10.84 -0.06
N VAL A 175 -6.40 9.83 -0.90
CA VAL A 175 -7.69 9.14 -1.06
C VAL A 175 -8.14 8.50 0.26
N GLU A 176 -7.23 7.80 0.96
CA GLU A 176 -7.50 7.23 2.29
C GLU A 176 -7.90 8.31 3.30
N LYS A 177 -7.20 9.44 3.29
CA LYS A 177 -7.46 10.58 4.17
C LYS A 177 -8.82 11.21 3.87
N GLU A 178 -9.14 11.46 2.61
CA GLU A 178 -10.44 11.99 2.18
C GLU A 178 -11.59 11.08 2.63
N TYR A 179 -11.45 9.76 2.46
CA TYR A 179 -12.42 8.80 2.97
C TYR A 179 -12.57 8.89 4.50
N ASN A 180 -11.46 8.94 5.23
CA ASN A 180 -11.49 9.04 6.70
C ASN A 180 -12.12 10.34 7.19
N GLU A 181 -11.85 11.47 6.53
CA GLU A 181 -12.49 12.75 6.85
C GLU A 181 -13.98 12.75 6.52
N PHE A 182 -14.38 12.13 5.40
CA PHE A 182 -15.78 11.92 5.07
C PHE A 182 -16.49 11.09 6.15
N VAL A 183 -15.91 9.97 6.59
CA VAL A 183 -16.46 9.15 7.67
C VAL A 183 -16.56 9.93 8.98
N LYS A 184 -15.54 10.71 9.36
CA LYS A 184 -15.57 11.56 10.56
C LYS A 184 -16.71 12.58 10.51
N LEU A 185 -16.91 13.21 9.35
CA LEU A 185 -18.00 14.15 9.16
C LEU A 185 -19.36 13.47 9.32
N LEU A 186 -19.55 12.27 8.74
CA LEU A 186 -20.79 11.51 8.89
C LEU A 186 -21.06 11.10 10.33
N LYS A 187 -20.03 10.65 11.07
CA LYS A 187 -20.13 10.33 12.51
C LYS A 187 -20.69 11.51 13.29
N TYR A 188 -20.14 12.70 13.05
CA TYR A 188 -20.59 13.92 13.71
C TYR A 188 -22.08 14.19 13.45
N PHE A 189 -22.56 14.03 12.21
CA PHE A 189 -23.98 14.19 11.91
C PHE A 189 -24.86 13.17 12.64
N VAL A 190 -24.46 11.90 12.66
CA VAL A 190 -25.21 10.82 13.31
C VAL A 190 -25.25 10.98 14.85
N GLU A 191 -24.20 11.54 15.45
CA GLU A 191 -24.14 11.78 16.90
C GLU A 191 -25.06 12.91 17.37
N VAL A 192 -25.24 13.96 16.56
CA VAL A 192 -26.03 15.15 16.93
C VAL A 192 -27.53 14.97 16.62
N GLN A 193 -27.89 14.06 15.71
CA GLN A 193 -29.28 13.82 15.34
C GLN A 193 -30.06 13.02 16.38
N GLU A 194 -31.32 13.39 16.58
CA GLU A 194 -32.28 12.57 17.32
C GLU A 194 -32.63 11.30 16.52
N SER A 195 -32.56 10.15 17.19
CA SER A 195 -32.89 8.88 16.55
C SER A 195 -34.39 8.76 16.28
N LYS A 196 -34.75 8.56 15.02
CA LYS A 196 -36.15 8.37 14.59
C LYS A 196 -36.55 6.90 14.53
N ILE A 197 -35.58 5.99 14.53
CA ILE A 197 -35.79 4.54 14.35
C ILE A 197 -35.07 3.78 15.47
N ASP A 198 -35.82 3.00 16.25
CA ASP A 198 -35.29 2.15 17.32
C ASP A 198 -34.40 1.02 16.76
N GLU A 199 -34.93 0.21 15.84
CA GLU A 199 -34.21 -0.89 15.21
C GLU A 199 -34.52 -0.96 13.71
N LEU A 200 -33.45 -0.97 12.91
CA LEU A 200 -33.47 -1.11 11.46
C LEU A 200 -32.81 -2.43 11.05
N HIS A 201 -33.44 -3.15 10.14
CA HIS A 201 -32.89 -4.33 9.49
C HIS A 201 -32.55 -4.00 8.03
N ILE A 202 -31.28 -4.15 7.66
CA ILE A 202 -30.82 -4.11 6.27
C ILE A 202 -30.70 -5.55 5.81
N ILE A 203 -31.52 -5.96 4.83
CA ILE A 203 -31.58 -7.33 4.34
C ILE A 203 -31.06 -7.36 2.92
N ILE A 204 -29.97 -8.12 2.71
CA ILE A 204 -29.34 -8.30 1.40
C ILE A 204 -29.70 -9.69 0.89
N ASP A 205 -30.48 -9.74 -0.18
CA ASP A 205 -30.93 -11.00 -0.75
C ASP A 205 -29.86 -11.68 -1.62
N SER A 206 -30.12 -12.91 -2.07
CA SER A 206 -29.15 -13.66 -2.88
C SER A 206 -28.85 -13.03 -4.25
N SER A 207 -29.66 -12.07 -4.70
CA SER A 207 -29.40 -11.29 -5.92
C SER A 207 -28.53 -10.06 -5.67
N GLY A 208 -28.22 -9.76 -4.41
CA GLY A 208 -27.53 -8.54 -3.99
C GLY A 208 -28.46 -7.34 -3.80
N SER A 209 -29.78 -7.54 -3.88
CA SER A 209 -30.76 -6.46 -3.69
C SER A 209 -30.96 -6.16 -2.20
N TYR A 210 -31.15 -4.87 -1.89
CA TYR A 210 -31.35 -4.39 -0.53
C TYR A 210 -32.84 -4.21 -0.19
N HIS A 211 -33.21 -4.61 1.02
CA HIS A 211 -34.51 -4.35 1.63
C HIS A 211 -34.34 -3.77 3.03
N LEU A 212 -35.21 -2.82 3.41
CA LEU A 212 -35.16 -2.15 4.71
C LEU A 212 -36.43 -2.46 5.50
N GLU A 213 -36.28 -3.11 6.66
CA GLU A 213 -37.40 -3.38 7.58
C GLU A 213 -37.17 -2.70 8.92
N ASN A 214 -38.23 -2.21 9.56
CA ASN A 214 -38.17 -1.81 10.97
C ASN A 214 -38.27 -3.04 11.92
N ARG A 215 -38.23 -2.79 13.22
CA ARG A 215 -38.39 -3.81 14.28
C ARG A 215 -39.62 -4.73 14.09
N GLU A 216 -40.72 -4.18 13.60
CA GLU A 216 -41.99 -4.90 13.40
C GLU A 216 -42.02 -5.72 12.10
N GLY A 217 -41.00 -5.59 11.25
CA GLY A 217 -40.93 -6.23 9.93
C GLY A 217 -41.72 -5.49 8.85
N LYS A 218 -42.06 -4.21 9.09
CA LYS A 218 -42.66 -3.34 8.07
C LYS A 218 -41.55 -2.84 7.14
N ASP A 219 -41.78 -2.93 5.83
CA ASP A 219 -40.92 -2.32 4.81
C ASP A 219 -40.95 -0.78 4.98
N ILE A 220 -39.76 -0.20 5.10
CA ILE A 220 -39.54 1.25 5.26
C ILE A 220 -38.63 1.80 4.16
N MET A 221 -38.43 1.06 3.07
CA MET A 221 -37.67 1.49 1.91
C MET A 221 -38.23 2.80 1.34
N ASP A 222 -39.55 2.90 1.19
CA ASP A 222 -40.22 4.10 0.68
C ASP A 222 -40.05 5.31 1.60
N GLU A 223 -39.93 5.11 2.91
CA GLU A 223 -39.67 6.18 3.88
C GLU A 223 -38.27 6.78 3.64
N PHE A 224 -37.29 5.96 3.25
CA PHE A 224 -35.93 6.38 2.89
C PHE A 224 -35.88 7.01 1.48
N VAL A 225 -36.71 6.56 0.53
CA VAL A 225 -36.79 7.13 -0.84
C VAL A 225 -37.41 8.52 -0.81
N ASN A 226 -38.52 8.70 -0.08
CA ASN A 226 -39.28 9.95 -0.08
C ASN A 226 -38.45 11.12 0.47
N GLU A 227 -37.58 10.88 1.45
CA GLU A 227 -36.65 11.89 1.98
C GLU A 227 -35.59 12.33 0.95
N LEU A 228 -35.30 11.52 -0.08
CA LEU A 228 -34.32 11.82 -1.13
C LEU A 228 -34.92 12.46 -2.38
N LEU A 229 -36.18 12.16 -2.69
CA LEU A 229 -36.89 12.75 -3.82
C LEU A 229 -37.08 14.26 -3.64
N ASP A 230 -37.20 14.73 -2.39
CA ASP A 230 -37.18 16.16 -2.06
C ASP A 230 -35.83 16.84 -2.36
N CYS A 231 -34.75 16.07 -2.54
CA CYS A 231 -33.39 16.56 -2.81
C CYS A 231 -32.90 16.36 -4.25
N LYS A 232 -33.51 15.48 -5.07
CA LYS A 232 -33.01 15.17 -6.42
C LYS A 232 -34.12 15.14 -7.49
N MET A 233 -34.28 16.23 -8.23
CA MET A 233 -34.98 16.20 -9.53
C MET A 233 -34.09 15.57 -10.61
N GLY A 234 -34.38 14.33 -11.02
CA GLY A 234 -34.09 13.87 -12.40
C GLY A 234 -32.93 12.89 -12.66
N SER A 235 -32.37 12.19 -11.65
CA SER A 235 -31.40 11.10 -11.87
C SER A 235 -31.85 9.78 -11.24
N THR A 236 -31.47 8.65 -11.84
CA THR A 236 -31.65 7.32 -11.25
C THR A 236 -30.90 7.26 -9.92
N ILE A 237 -31.63 7.17 -8.82
CA ILE A 237 -31.06 7.16 -7.47
C ILE A 237 -30.28 5.85 -7.27
N ASN A 238 -28.99 5.95 -6.95
CA ASN A 238 -28.22 4.80 -6.48
C ASN A 238 -28.80 4.34 -5.13
N VAL A 239 -29.22 3.08 -5.04
CA VAL A 239 -29.82 2.49 -3.85
C VAL A 239 -28.87 2.55 -2.65
N GLU A 240 -27.57 2.46 -2.89
CA GLU A 240 -26.55 2.46 -1.83
C GLU A 240 -26.41 3.85 -1.21
N ASP A 241 -26.36 4.91 -2.04
CA ASP A 241 -26.38 6.30 -1.59
C ASP A 241 -27.66 6.60 -0.81
N MET A 242 -28.78 6.02 -1.24
CA MET A 242 -30.06 6.15 -0.57
C MET A 242 -30.02 5.56 0.85
N ILE A 243 -29.48 4.35 0.98
CA ILE A 243 -29.36 3.68 2.27
C ILE A 243 -28.46 4.51 3.20
N ILE A 244 -27.30 4.96 2.74
CA ILE A 244 -26.41 5.82 3.55
C ILE A 244 -27.14 7.10 3.96
N SER A 245 -27.79 7.79 3.02
CA SER A 245 -28.49 9.04 3.31
C SER A 245 -29.61 8.85 4.33
N GLY A 246 -30.47 7.84 4.16
CA GLY A 246 -31.57 7.60 5.08
C GLY A 246 -31.08 7.12 6.45
N LEU A 247 -29.99 6.34 6.50
CA LEU A 247 -29.32 5.99 7.76
C LEU A 247 -28.82 7.23 8.50
N ILE A 248 -28.21 8.18 7.78
CA ILE A 248 -27.73 9.43 8.38
C ILE A 248 -28.92 10.24 8.90
N THR A 249 -29.97 10.46 8.09
CA THR A 249 -31.15 11.29 8.42
C THR A 249 -32.04 10.74 9.53
N ASN A 250 -32.08 9.42 9.69
CA ASN A 250 -32.90 8.76 10.70
C ASN A 250 -32.10 8.35 11.94
N ALA A 251 -30.77 8.35 11.83
CA ALA A 251 -29.81 7.98 12.87
C ALA A 251 -30.29 6.80 13.75
N PRO A 252 -30.57 5.60 13.18
CA PRO A 252 -31.15 4.50 13.94
C PRO A 252 -30.35 4.16 15.20
N GLN A 253 -31.03 3.76 16.29
CA GLN A 253 -30.33 3.33 17.51
C GLN A 253 -29.61 2.00 17.30
N LYS A 254 -30.17 1.12 16.45
CA LYS A 254 -29.61 -0.18 16.14
C LYS A 254 -29.84 -0.55 14.68
N ILE A 255 -28.79 -1.07 14.04
CA ILE A 255 -28.77 -1.50 12.64
C ILE A 255 -28.34 -2.96 12.61
N ILE A 256 -29.16 -3.83 12.05
CA ILE A 256 -28.84 -5.25 11.88
C ILE A 256 -28.73 -5.57 10.39
N ILE A 257 -27.53 -5.96 9.95
CA ILE A 257 -27.25 -6.30 8.55
C ILE A 257 -27.37 -7.81 8.37
N HIS A 258 -28.27 -8.25 7.50
CA HIS A 258 -28.56 -9.65 7.17
C HIS A 258 -28.02 -9.98 5.79
N GLY A 259 -27.35 -11.12 5.65
CA GLY A 259 -26.84 -11.58 4.36
C GLY A 259 -25.69 -10.72 3.81
N ALA A 260 -24.83 -10.18 4.69
CA ALA A 260 -23.71 -9.32 4.30
C ALA A 260 -22.79 -9.95 3.23
N GLU A 261 -22.70 -11.29 3.21
CA GLU A 261 -21.97 -12.07 2.20
C GLU A 261 -22.54 -11.96 0.78
N ASN A 262 -23.81 -11.60 0.64
CA ASN A 262 -24.47 -11.43 -0.66
C ASN A 262 -24.25 -10.03 -1.25
N SER A 263 -23.66 -9.10 -0.49
CA SER A 263 -23.43 -7.74 -0.97
C SER A 263 -22.35 -7.71 -2.05
N SER A 264 -22.69 -7.15 -3.20
CA SER A 264 -21.72 -6.81 -4.25
C SER A 264 -20.82 -5.64 -3.87
N ASN A 265 -21.27 -4.76 -2.97
CA ASN A 265 -20.53 -3.60 -2.49
C ASN A 265 -20.15 -3.75 -1.01
N LYS A 266 -18.96 -4.30 -0.78
CA LYS A 266 -18.40 -4.45 0.58
C LYS A 266 -18.05 -3.10 1.22
N GLU A 267 -17.75 -2.07 0.43
CA GLU A 267 -17.40 -0.74 0.92
C GLU A 267 -18.59 -0.05 1.58
N LEU A 268 -19.81 -0.25 1.07
CA LEU A 268 -21.04 0.23 1.72
C LEU A 268 -21.15 -0.33 3.14
N ILE A 269 -20.99 -1.64 3.30
CA ILE A 269 -21.11 -2.31 4.60
C ILE A 269 -20.04 -1.80 5.56
N GLU A 270 -18.82 -1.65 5.08
CA GLU A 270 -17.72 -1.14 5.90
C GLU A 270 -17.92 0.32 6.28
N THR A 271 -18.45 1.14 5.38
CA THR A 271 -18.82 2.54 5.66
C THR A 271 -19.91 2.61 6.71
N ILE A 272 -20.96 1.77 6.63
CA ILE A 272 -22.01 1.72 7.66
C ILE A 272 -21.43 1.35 9.03
N LYS A 273 -20.57 0.33 9.11
CA LYS A 273 -19.89 -0.04 10.36
C LYS A 273 -19.03 1.10 10.88
N ASN A 274 -18.25 1.74 10.01
CA ASN A 274 -17.35 2.80 10.40
C ASN A 274 -18.11 4.02 10.91
N VAL A 275 -19.22 4.40 10.28
CA VAL A 275 -20.04 5.56 10.68
C VAL A 275 -20.87 5.29 11.93
N PHE A 276 -21.51 4.12 12.04
CA PHE A 276 -22.48 3.82 13.10
C PHE A 276 -21.91 2.97 14.25
N LEU A 277 -20.67 2.50 14.13
CA LEU A 277 -19.88 1.83 15.17
C LEU A 277 -20.66 0.71 15.90
N ASP A 278 -20.86 0.87 17.20
CA ASP A 278 -21.50 -0.08 18.12
C ASP A 278 -23.00 -0.27 17.86
N ARG A 279 -23.63 0.62 17.08
CA ARG A 279 -25.02 0.46 16.65
C ARG A 279 -25.19 -0.62 15.59
N VAL A 280 -24.12 -1.09 14.95
CA VAL A 280 -24.18 -2.06 13.84
C VAL A 280 -23.92 -3.48 14.30
N ILE A 281 -24.81 -4.41 13.93
CA ILE A 281 -24.68 -5.85 14.17
C ILE A 281 -24.73 -6.60 12.84
N ILE A 282 -23.69 -7.38 12.54
CA ILE A 282 -23.73 -8.32 11.42
C ILE A 282 -24.41 -9.60 11.89
N CYS A 283 -25.51 -9.97 11.23
CA CYS A 283 -26.26 -11.18 11.54
C CYS A 283 -25.48 -12.43 11.13
N SER A 284 -25.38 -13.40 12.04
CA SER A 284 -24.73 -14.71 11.80
C SER A 284 -25.65 -15.75 11.15
N GLY A 285 -26.81 -15.33 10.65
CA GLY A 285 -27.83 -16.18 10.04
C GLY A 285 -29.07 -16.32 10.92
N CYS A 286 -30.22 -15.91 10.39
CA CYS A 286 -31.51 -16.04 11.06
C CYS A 286 -32.64 -16.34 10.06
N SER A 287 -33.89 -16.42 10.54
CA SER A 287 -35.06 -16.64 9.68
C SER A 287 -35.19 -15.61 8.55
N ARG A 288 -34.76 -14.35 8.75
CA ARG A 288 -34.72 -13.31 7.70
C ARG A 288 -33.65 -13.59 6.64
N CYS A 289 -32.49 -14.13 7.03
CA CYS A 289 -31.45 -14.58 6.10
C CYS A 289 -31.82 -15.85 5.32
N VAL A 290 -32.77 -16.64 5.82
CA VAL A 290 -33.25 -17.85 5.13
C VAL A 290 -34.34 -17.51 4.13
N LYS A 291 -35.25 -16.58 4.45
CA LYS A 291 -36.27 -16.08 3.51
C LYS A 291 -35.66 -15.52 2.22
N THR A 292 -34.47 -14.93 2.29
CA THR A 292 -33.74 -14.41 1.12
C THR A 292 -33.08 -15.47 0.24
N LYS A 293 -32.97 -16.73 0.70
CA LYS A 293 -32.48 -17.86 -0.12
C LYS A 293 -33.59 -18.55 -0.93
N ILE A 294 -34.85 -18.22 -0.66
CA ILE A 294 -36.03 -18.87 -1.25
C ILE A 294 -36.82 -17.83 -2.05
N LYS A 295 -36.26 -17.39 -3.18
CA LYS A 295 -37.06 -16.87 -4.30
C LYS A 295 -36.74 -17.76 -5.50
N ILE A 296 -37.64 -18.72 -5.76
CA ILE A 296 -37.67 -19.52 -7.00
C ILE A 296 -38.37 -18.67 -8.07
#